data_AF-A0A923C800-F1
#
_entry.id   AF-A0A923C800-F1
#
_cell.length_a   1.000
_cell.length_b   1.000
_cell.length_c   1.000
_cell.angle_alpha   90.00
_cell.angle_beta   90.00
_cell.angle_gamma   90.00
#
_symmetry.space_group_name_H-M   'P 1'
#
loop_
_entity.id
_entity.type
_entity.pdbx_description
1 polymer ?
#
loop_
_entity_poly.entity_id
_entity_poly.type
_entity_poly.pdbx_seq_one_letter_code
_entity_poly.pdbx_strand_id
1 'polypeptide(L)' 'ARIVKALTERGLIEGRPDPADGRVLRLHATTAGRAMHRRMQQHRHGFARAMTHGFSTNELEVLQAQLDRLLANVSGD' A
#
# COMPACT_ATOMS: atom_id res chain seq x y z
N ALA A 1 13.36 -1.08 -11.27
CA ALA A 1 11.92 -0.99 -10.93
C ALA A 1 11.41 0.43 -11.14
N ARG A 2 10.46 0.64 -12.06
CA ARG A 2 9.92 1.98 -12.42
C ARG A 2 9.33 2.74 -11.22
N ILE A 3 8.64 2.04 -10.33
CA ILE A 3 8.01 2.63 -9.14
C ILE A 3 9.05 3.18 -8.16
N VAL A 4 10.12 2.41 -7.89
CA VAL A 4 11.19 2.83 -6.98
C VAL A 4 11.84 4.12 -7.51
N LYS A 5 12.18 4.16 -8.81
CA LYS A 5 12.75 5.35 -9.44
C LYS A 5 11.83 6.57 -9.27
N ALA A 6 10.54 6.43 -9.57
CA ALA A 6 9.58 7.54 -9.43
C ALA A 6 9.42 8.01 -7.98
N LEU A 7 9.43 7.10 -7.00
CA LEU A 7 9.34 7.46 -5.59
C LEU A 7 10.61 8.17 -5.10
N THR A 8 11.79 7.75 -5.59
CA THR A 8 13.07 8.41 -5.29
C THR A 8 13.14 9.79 -5.91
N GLU A 9 12.76 9.95 -7.19
CA GLU A 9 12.72 11.24 -7.89
C GLU A 9 11.78 12.25 -7.21
N ARG A 10 10.72 11.75 -6.57
CA ARG A 10 9.78 12.56 -5.78
C ARG A 10 10.24 12.80 -4.34
N GLY A 11 11.42 12.33 -3.95
CA GLY A 11 11.97 12.48 -2.59
C GLY A 11 11.17 11.76 -1.51
N LEU A 12 10.37 10.75 -1.87
CA LEU A 12 9.51 10.01 -0.93
C LEU A 12 10.25 8.82 -0.31
N ILE A 13 11.22 8.26 -1.03
CA ILE A 13 12.13 7.23 -0.54
C ILE A 13 13.56 7.62 -0.87
N GLU A 14 14.50 7.04 -0.13
CA GLU A 14 15.93 7.17 -0.37
C GLU A 14 16.60 5.79 -0.23
N GLY A 15 17.65 5.57 -1.01
CA GLY A 15 18.51 4.40 -0.88
C GLY A 15 19.68 4.71 0.04
N ARG A 16 19.97 3.82 0.98
CA ARG A 16 21.17 3.88 1.83
C ARG A 16 21.97 2.59 1.66
N PRO A 17 23.31 2.65 1.54
CA PRO A 17 24.13 1.44 1.49
C PRO A 17 23.85 0.53 2.68
N ASP A 18 23.78 -0.78 2.43
CA ASP A 18 23.66 -1.75 3.51
C ASP A 18 24.98 -1.78 4.31
N PRO A 19 24.94 -1.71 5.65
CA PRO A 19 26.15 -1.73 6.46
C PRO A 19 26.92 -3.06 6.38
N ALA A 20 26.29 -4.16 5.97
CA ALA A 20 26.93 -5.46 5.77
C ALA A 20 27.45 -5.69 4.35
N ASP A 21 26.85 -5.03 3.34
CA ASP A 21 27.32 -5.06 1.95
C ASP A 21 26.99 -3.74 1.23
N GLY A 22 27.99 -2.88 1.04
CA GLY A 22 27.82 -1.57 0.39
C GLY A 22 27.34 -1.63 -1.07
N ARG A 23 27.32 -2.81 -1.71
CA ARG A 23 26.74 -3.01 -3.05
C ARG A 23 25.22 -3.07 -3.02
N VAL A 24 24.62 -3.31 -1.85
CA VAL A 24 23.17 -3.39 -1.66
C VAL A 24 22.66 -2.03 -1.16
N LEU A 25 21.55 -1.55 -1.73
CA LEU A 25 20.84 -0.37 -1.25
C LEU A 25 19.58 -0.78 -0.49
N ARG A 26 19.47 -0.35 0.77
CA ARG A 26 18.24 -0.43 1.57
C ARG A 26 17.39 0.80 1.28
N LEU A 27 16.12 0.57 0.95
CA LEU A 27 15.16 1.66 0.73
C LEU A 27 14.56 2.10 2.06
N HIS A 28 14.55 3.41 2.30
CA HIS A 28 13.95 4.02 3.47
C HIS A 28 12.94 5.08 3.03
N ALA A 29 11.77 5.12 3.66
CA ALA A 29 10.86 6.25 3.47
C ALA A 29 11.50 7.51 4.08
N THR A 30 11.46 8.62 3.35
CA THR A 30 11.87 9.93 3.89
C THR A 30 10.80 10.44 4.87
N THR A 31 11.07 11.56 5.55
CA THR A 31 10.05 12.23 6.36
C THR A 31 8.83 12.62 5.51
N ALA A 32 9.06 13.13 4.30
CA ALA A 32 8.00 13.45 3.34
C ALA A 32 7.24 12.19 2.90
N GLY A 33 7.95 11.10 2.62
CA GLY A 33 7.34 9.80 2.31
C GLY A 33 6.43 9.29 3.42
N ARG A 34 6.89 9.32 4.67
CA ARG A 34 6.07 8.94 5.83
C ARG A 34 4.85 9.83 6.01
N ALA A 35 4.98 11.14 5.80
CA ALA A 35 3.86 12.08 5.90
C ALA A 35 2.81 11.82 4.81
N MET A 36 3.24 11.63 3.57
CA MET A 36 2.36 11.28 2.45
C MET A 36 1.63 9.95 2.71
N HIS A 37 2.37 8.93 3.14
CA HIS A 37 1.79 7.63 3.49
C HIS A 37 0.71 7.76 4.57
N ARG A 38 0.95 8.52 5.65
CA ARG A 38 -0.07 8.77 6.67
C ARG A 38 -1.32 9.44 6.12
N ARG A 39 -1.17 10.45 5.26
CA ARG A 39 -2.32 11.13 4.62
C ARG A 39 -3.13 10.18 3.75
N MET A 40 -2.46 9.32 2.98
CA MET A 40 -3.11 8.28 2.18
C MET A 40 -3.86 7.28 3.06
N GLN A 41 -3.27 6.84 4.16
CA GLN A 41 -3.92 5.90 5.09
C GLN A 41 -5.19 6.51 5.72
N GLN A 42 -5.15 7.80 6.07
CA GLN A 42 -6.33 8.51 6.58
C GLN A 42 -7.44 8.58 5.53
N HIS A 43 -7.11 8.93 4.28
CA HIS A 43 -8.07 8.92 3.17
C HIS A 43 -8.64 7.53 2.94
N ARG A 44 -7.79 6.50 2.91
CA ARG A 44 -8.20 5.10 2.71
C ARG A 44 -9.17 4.65 3.80
N HIS A 45 -8.91 4.99 5.06
CA HIS A 45 -9.79 4.65 6.16
C HIS A 45 -11.13 5.38 6.09
N GLY A 46 -11.11 6.68 5.78
CA GLY A 46 -12.35 7.46 5.60
C GLY A 46 -13.19 6.92 4.44
N PHE A 47 -12.56 6.62 3.31
CA PHE A 47 -13.21 6.04 2.15
C PHE A 47 -13.80 4.66 2.45
N ALA A 48 -13.03 3.77 3.10
CA ALA A 48 -13.52 2.46 3.51
C ALA A 48 -14.76 2.58 4.41
N ARG A 49 -14.71 3.43 5.43
CA ARG A 49 -15.85 3.69 6.32
C ARG A 49 -17.08 4.21 5.59
N ALA A 50 -16.90 5.10 4.61
CA ALA A 50 -18.00 5.64 3.83
C ALA A 50 -18.61 4.58 2.91
N MET A 51 -17.77 3.79 2.21
CA MET A 51 -18.23 2.73 1.31
C MET A 51 -18.96 1.59 2.04
N THR A 52 -18.51 1.25 3.24
CA THR A 52 -19.11 0.15 4.03
C THR A 52 -20.19 0.63 4.99
N HIS A 53 -20.60 1.90 4.93
CA HIS A 53 -21.63 2.45 5.78
C HIS A 53 -22.96 1.71 5.54
N GLY A 54 -23.58 1.20 6.61
CA GLY A 54 -24.85 0.46 6.54
C GLY A 54 -24.69 -1.06 6.38
N PHE A 55 -23.47 -1.56 6.19
CA PHE A 55 -23.20 -3.00 6.22
C PHE A 55 -22.85 -3.45 7.64
N SER A 56 -23.36 -4.62 8.03
CA SER A 56 -22.88 -5.35 9.20
C SER A 56 -21.52 -6.00 8.93
N THR A 57 -20.82 -6.37 10.00
CA THR A 57 -19.53 -7.08 9.89
C THR A 57 -19.65 -8.38 9.09
N ASN A 58 -20.71 -9.16 9.33
CA ASN A 58 -20.95 -10.42 8.62
C ASN A 58 -21.18 -10.20 7.11
N GLU A 59 -21.92 -9.17 6.72
CA GLU A 59 -22.13 -8.85 5.30
C GLU A 59 -20.81 -8.43 4.62
N LEU A 60 -19.94 -7.71 5.33
CA LEU A 60 -18.62 -7.33 4.81
C LEU A 60 -17.69 -8.54 4.67
N GLU A 61 -17.72 -9.48 5.61
CA GLU A 61 -16.96 -10.73 5.54
C GLU A 61 -17.40 -11.58 4.34
N VAL A 62 -18.72 -11.72 4.14
CA VAL A 62 -19.26 -12.42 2.97
C VAL A 62 -18.87 -11.73 1.68
N LEU A 63 -19.00 -10.40 1.60
CA LEU A 63 -18.62 -9.62 0.42
C LEU A 63 -17.13 -9.78 0.09
N GLN A 64 -16.26 -9.71 1.11
CA GLN A 64 -14.81 -9.91 0.95
C GLN A 64 -14.52 -11.30 0.35
N ALA A 65 -15.12 -12.36 0.88
CA ALA A 65 -14.93 -13.71 0.36
C ALA A 65 -15.39 -13.86 -1.10
N GLN A 66 -16.49 -13.20 -1.49
CA GLN A 66 -16.94 -13.20 -2.89
C GLN A 66 -15.97 -12.43 -3.81
N LEU A 67 -15.47 -11.27 -3.36
CA LEU A 67 -14.48 -10.49 -4.12
C LEU A 67 -13.16 -11.25 -4.28
N ASP A 68 -12.69 -11.94 -3.25
CA ASP A 68 -11.49 -12.77 -3.31
C ASP A 68 -11.65 -13.92 -4.31
N ARG A 69 -12.83 -14.55 -4.35
CA ARG A 69 -13.15 -15.57 -5.36
C ARG A 69 -13.15 -15.00 -6.79
N LEU A 70 -13.73 -13.81 -7.00
CA LEU A 70 -13.69 -13.14 -8.30
C LEU A 70 -12.25 -12.81 -8.71
N LEU A 71 -11.43 -12.34 -7.76
CA LEU A 71 -10.02 -12.03 -7.99
C LEU A 71 -9.22 -13.29 -8.38
N ALA A 72 -9.46 -14.42 -7.70
CA ALA A 72 -8.83 -15.69 -8.04
C ALA A 72 -9.18 -16.13 -9.48
N ASN A 73 -10.45 -15.99 -9.89
CA ASN A 73 -10.87 -16.35 -11.24
C ASN A 73 -10.16 -15.56 -12.35
N VAL A 74 -9.83 -14.29 -12.11
CA VAL A 74 -9.14 -13.43 -13.10
C VAL A 74 -7.62 -13.46 -12.99
N SER A 75 -7.10 -13.86 -11.82
CA SER A 75 -5.65 -13.92 -11.58
C SER A 75 -5.01 -15.19 -12.13
N GLY A 76 -5.82 -16.20 -12.50
CA GLY A 76 -5.40 -17.36 -13.28
C GLY A 76 -4.21 -18.09 -12.66
N ASP A 77 -4.48 -18.85 -11.60
CA ASP A 77 -3.71 -20.08 -11.36
C ASP A 77 -4.25 -21.20 -12.27
#